data_AF-W4LH69-F1
#
_entry.id   AF-W4LH69-F1
#
_cell.length_a   1.000
_cell.length_b   1.000
_cell.length_c   1.000
_cell.angle_alpha   90.00
_cell.angle_beta   90.00
_cell.angle_gamma   90.00
#
_symmetry.space_group_name_H-M   'P 1'
#
loop_
_entity.id
_entity.type
_entity.pdbx_description
1 polymer ?
#
loop_
_entity_poly.entity_id
_entity_poly.type
_entity_poly.pdbx_seq_one_letter_code
_entity_poly.pdbx_strand_id
1 'polypeptide(L)'
;MWKIATETHHESRQIALIYTYLAGRLYGHTRFFYTDRLQAIVSHKLPVPIHVFLDTTRECNHRCWYCYEYLGASLGIQRDESVRHFAPIEELTAILEELAIQGVSAIDFCGGEPLLHREP
;
A
#
# COMPACT_ATOMS: atom_id res chain seq x y z
N MET A 1 -6.88 12.72 -14.37
CA MET A 1 -5.47 12.42 -14.70
C MET A 1 -4.67 12.52 -13.40
N TRP A 2 -4.77 11.49 -12.56
CA TRP A 2 -4.04 11.45 -11.30
C TRP A 2 -2.59 11.08 -11.62
N LYS A 3 -1.71 12.08 -11.55
CA LYS A 3 -0.27 11.86 -11.63
C LYS A 3 0.13 11.12 -10.36
N ILE A 4 0.41 9.83 -10.48
CA ILE A 4 1.27 9.13 -9.51
C ILE A 4 2.53 9.98 -9.41
N ALA A 5 2.78 10.56 -8.23
CA ALA A 5 3.78 11.58 -8.01
C ALA A 5 5.18 11.05 -8.40
N THR A 6 5.65 11.39 -9.61
CA THR A 6 6.98 11.04 -10.11
C THR A 6 8.08 11.98 -9.61
N GLU A 7 7.79 12.88 -8.66
CA GLU A 7 8.76 13.87 -8.17
C GLU A 7 8.71 13.96 -6.64
N THR A 8 9.52 13.15 -5.96
CA THR A 8 10.02 13.48 -4.61
C THR A 8 11.41 12.87 -4.41
N HIS A 9 12.40 13.76 -4.53
CA HIS A 9 13.72 13.80 -3.90
C HIS A 9 14.57 12.52 -3.74
N HIS A 10 15.85 12.70 -4.07
CA HIS A 10 16.96 11.74 -4.10
C HIS A 10 17.12 10.86 -2.84
N GLU A 11 16.55 11.24 -1.69
CA GLU A 11 16.59 10.49 -0.42
C GLU A 11 15.55 9.35 -0.37
N SER A 12 14.40 9.50 -1.05
CA SER A 12 13.32 8.50 -1.13
C SER A 12 13.78 7.21 -1.81
N ARG A 13 14.80 7.28 -2.67
CA ARG A 13 15.38 6.14 -3.37
C ARG A 13 16.06 5.15 -2.42
N GLN A 14 16.68 5.63 -1.34
CA GLN A 14 17.32 4.75 -0.36
C GLN A 14 16.28 4.03 0.51
N ILE A 15 15.18 4.69 0.85
CA ILE A 15 14.13 4.13 1.71
C ILE A 15 13.34 3.02 0.98
N ALA A 16 13.00 3.22 -0.30
CA ALA A 16 12.33 2.19 -1.10
C ALA A 16 13.22 0.94 -1.33
N LEU A 17 14.53 1.14 -1.52
CA LEU A 17 15.52 0.07 -1.61
C LEU A 17 15.63 -0.71 -0.29
N ILE A 18 15.62 -0.04 0.86
CA ILE A 18 15.71 -0.67 2.18
C ILE A 18 14.48 -1.54 2.49
N TYR A 19 13.27 -1.09 2.17
CA TYR A 19 12.06 -1.91 2.39
C TYR A 19 12.00 -3.14 1.48
N THR A 20 12.44 -3.01 0.22
CA THR A 20 12.51 -4.15 -0.71
C THR A 20 13.59 -5.16 -0.27
N TYR A 21 14.71 -4.69 0.29
CA TYR A 21 15.83 -5.52 0.73
C TYR A 21 15.57 -6.21 2.09
N LEU A 22 14.99 -5.51 3.06
CA LEU A 22 14.63 -6.09 4.38
C LEU A 22 13.49 -7.10 4.29
N ALA A 23 12.54 -6.89 3.37
CA ALA A 23 11.51 -7.88 3.06
C ALA A 23 12.08 -9.17 2.42
N GLY A 24 13.34 -9.18 2.01
CA GLY A 24 14.04 -10.35 1.45
C GLY A 24 14.21 -11.51 2.43
N ARG A 25 14.16 -11.26 3.76
CA ARG A 25 14.42 -12.31 4.77
C ARG A 25 13.19 -12.93 5.43
N LEU A 26 12.00 -12.33 5.29
CA LEU A 26 10.85 -12.67 6.16
C LEU A 26 9.60 -13.20 5.43
N TYR A 27 9.57 -13.20 4.09
CA TYR A 27 8.38 -13.63 3.35
C TYR A 27 8.67 -14.76 2.34
N GLY A 28 8.43 -15.99 2.81
CA GLY A 28 7.58 -17.01 2.18
C GLY A 28 7.90 -17.53 0.78
N HIS A 29 7.83 -18.86 0.63
CA HIS A 29 8.01 -19.68 -0.58
C HIS A 29 7.26 -19.26 -1.86
N THR A 30 6.37 -18.25 -1.82
CA THR A 30 5.57 -17.82 -2.96
C THR A 30 6.32 -16.96 -3.99
N ARG A 31 7.45 -16.34 -3.61
CA ARG A 31 8.24 -15.50 -4.54
C ARG A 31 8.94 -16.30 -5.64
N PHE A 32 9.16 -17.60 -5.46
CA PHE A 32 9.78 -18.47 -6.48
C PHE A 32 8.91 -18.62 -7.74
N PHE A 33 7.61 -18.34 -7.66
CA PHE A 33 6.71 -18.37 -8.82
C PHE A 33 6.78 -17.09 -9.68
N TYR A 34 7.45 -16.03 -9.21
CA TYR A 34 7.54 -14.72 -9.89
C TYR A 34 8.99 -14.39 -10.25
N THR A 35 9.64 -15.31 -10.97
CA THR A 35 11.08 -15.18 -11.32
C THR A 35 11.37 -13.97 -12.20
N ASP A 36 10.42 -13.54 -13.03
CA ASP A 36 10.52 -12.33 -13.85
C ASP A 36 10.70 -11.07 -12.96
N ARG A 37 9.96 -10.99 -11.85
CA ARG A 37 10.02 -9.90 -10.88
C ARG A 37 11.38 -9.87 -10.19
N LEU A 38 11.91 -11.04 -9.82
CA LEU A 38 13.25 -11.16 -9.24
C LEU A 38 14.34 -10.73 -10.22
N GLN A 39 14.25 -11.15 -11.49
CA GLN A 39 15.19 -10.74 -12.54
C GLN A 39 15.17 -9.24 -12.79
N ALA A 40 13.99 -8.62 -12.77
CA ALA A 40 13.85 -7.17 -12.89
C ALA A 40 14.59 -6.44 -11.75
N ILE A 41 14.42 -6.88 -10.50
CA ILE A 41 15.12 -6.32 -9.34
C ILE A 41 16.64 -6.46 -9.48
N VAL A 42 17.12 -7.65 -9.85
CA VAL A 42 18.55 -7.89 -10.09
C VAL A 42 19.10 -7.00 -11.20
N SER A 43 18.28 -6.70 -12.21
CA SER A 43 18.61 -5.78 -13.31
C SER A 43 18.44 -4.30 -12.94
N HIS A 44 18.32 -3.96 -11.65
CA HIS A 44 18.07 -2.61 -11.14
C HIS A 44 16.82 -1.92 -11.71
N LYS A 45 15.81 -2.70 -12.09
CA LYS A 45 14.49 -2.21 -12.47
C LYS A 45 13.53 -2.34 -11.30
N LEU A 46 12.52 -1.47 -11.25
CA LEU A 46 11.41 -1.57 -10.31
C LEU A 46 10.29 -2.38 -10.97
N PRO A 47 10.08 -3.66 -10.59
CA PRO A 47 8.95 -4.39 -11.11
C PRO A 47 7.63 -3.89 -10.50
N VAL A 48 6.52 -4.16 -11.18
CA VAL A 48 5.19 -4.04 -10.59
C VAL A 48 5.09 -4.94 -9.35
N PRO A 49 4.50 -4.46 -8.23
CA PRO A 49 4.32 -5.28 -7.04
C PRO A 49 3.43 -6.50 -7.31
N ILE A 50 3.71 -7.60 -6.61
CA ILE A 50 2.89 -8.82 -6.69
C ILE A 50 1.64 -8.67 -5.80
N HIS A 51 1.81 -8.03 -4.65
CA HIS A 51 0.78 -7.90 -3.61
C HIS A 51 0.77 -6.46 -3.10
N VAL A 52 -0.42 -5.88 -2.99
CA VAL A 52 -0.63 -4.49 -2.55
C VAL A 52 -1.60 -4.45 -1.38
N PHE A 53 -1.29 -3.60 -0.41
CA PHE A 53 -2.21 -3.21 0.65
C PHE A 53 -2.94 -1.92 0.22
N LEU A 54 -4.26 -1.91 0.30
CA LEU A 54 -5.09 -0.78 -0.12
C LEU A 54 -5.95 -0.31 1.05
N ASP A 55 -5.69 0.91 1.53
CA ASP A 55 -6.50 1.55 2.56
C ASP A 55 -7.86 1.96 1.98
N THR A 56 -8.94 1.28 2.39
CA THR A 56 -10.30 1.53 1.89
C THR A 56 -11.08 2.47 2.81
N THR A 57 -10.81 2.41 4.11
CA THR A 57 -11.52 3.16 5.14
C THR A 57 -10.61 3.48 6.32
N ARG A 58 -10.90 4.57 7.00
CA ARG A 58 -10.33 4.98 8.29
C ARG A 58 -11.31 4.78 9.45
N GLU A 59 -12.56 4.42 9.15
CA GLU A 59 -13.52 4.01 10.17
C GLU A 59 -13.05 2.72 10.83
N CYS A 60 -13.04 2.69 12.16
CA CYS A 60 -12.71 1.49 12.92
C CYS A 60 -13.58 1.45 14.17
N ASN A 61 -14.20 0.31 14.46
CA ASN A 61 -14.99 0.07 15.67
C ASN A 61 -14.12 -0.45 16.84
N HIS A 62 -12.81 -0.56 16.65
CA HIS A 62 -11.85 -0.94 17.69
C HIS A 62 -11.13 0.28 18.29
N ARG A 63 -10.58 0.09 19.49
CA ARG A 63 -9.75 1.07 20.20
C ARG A 63 -8.44 0.43 20.64
N CYS A 64 -7.75 -0.21 19.71
CA CYS A 64 -6.52 -0.94 19.98
C CYS A 64 -5.44 0.01 20.50
N TRP A 65 -4.93 -0.24 21.70
CA TRP A 65 -3.96 0.62 22.38
C TRP A 65 -2.61 0.76 21.66
N TYR A 66 -2.32 -0.17 20.74
CA TYR A 66 -1.11 -0.20 19.92
C TYR A 66 -1.35 0.27 18.47
N CYS A 67 -2.55 0.77 18.15
CA CYS A 67 -2.90 1.09 16.77
C CYS A 67 -2.11 2.31 16.27
N TYR A 68 -1.35 2.15 15.18
CA TYR A 68 -0.64 3.26 14.57
C TYR A 68 -1.59 4.36 14.07
N GLU A 69 -2.83 3.99 13.70
CA GLU A 69 -3.84 4.96 13.28
C GLU A 69 -4.29 5.86 14.45
N TYR A 70 -4.40 5.29 15.65
CA TYR A 70 -4.78 6.01 16.86
C TYR A 70 -3.61 6.75 17.51
N LEU A 71 -2.42 6.14 17.49
CA LEU A 71 -1.18 6.69 18.03
C LEU A 71 -0.52 7.71 17.09
N GLY A 72 -1.07 7.93 15.89
CA GLY A 72 -0.44 8.69 14.82
C GLY A 72 0.13 10.04 15.27
N ALA A 73 -0.63 10.82 16.04
CA ALA A 73 -0.17 12.11 16.57
C ALA A 73 1.08 11.99 17.47
N SER A 74 1.15 10.93 18.30
CA SER A 74 2.31 10.65 19.16
C SER A 74 3.51 10.08 18.42
N LEU A 75 3.29 9.53 17.22
CA LEU A 75 4.32 8.99 16.33
C LEU A 75 4.76 10.00 15.25
N GLY A 76 4.29 11.25 15.30
CA GLY A 76 4.60 12.28 14.31
C GLY A 76 3.86 12.11 12.98
N ILE A 77 2.89 11.20 12.91
CA ILE A 77 2.00 11.01 11.77
C ILE A 77 0.86 12.04 11.89
N GLN A 78 1.03 13.17 11.21
CA GLN A 78 -0.04 14.18 11.13
C GLN A 78 -1.19 13.67 10.29
N ARG A 79 -2.40 13.76 10.86
CA ARG A 79 -3.64 13.43 10.16
C ARG A 79 -4.37 14.71 9.83
N ASP A 80 -4.83 14.78 8.60
CA ASP A 80 -5.84 15.74 8.22
C ASP A 80 -7.22 15.15 8.57
N GLU A 81 -7.81 15.65 9.65
CA GLU A 81 -9.14 15.28 10.13
C GLU A 81 -10.26 15.69 9.17
N SER A 82 -9.96 16.55 8.17
CA SER A 82 -10.92 16.94 7.13
C SER A 82 -11.01 15.93 5.98
N VAL A 83 -10.08 14.97 5.92
CA VAL A 83 -10.08 13.92 4.88
C VAL A 83 -11.18 12.91 5.18
N ARG A 84 -11.94 12.54 4.14
CA ARG A 84 -13.02 11.58 4.20
C ARG A 84 -12.60 10.30 4.93
N HIS A 85 -13.54 9.76 5.72
CA HIS A 85 -13.30 8.54 6.48
C HIS A 85 -13.29 7.27 5.61
N PHE A 86 -13.69 7.33 4.34
CA PHE A 86 -13.64 6.22 3.40
C PHE A 86 -13.33 6.73 1.99
N ALA A 87 -12.71 5.88 1.17
CA ALA A 87 -12.46 6.14 -0.24
C ALA A 87 -13.72 5.82 -1.06
N PRO A 88 -14.14 6.67 -2.03
CA PRO A 88 -15.30 6.37 -2.87
C PRO A 88 -15.10 5.09 -3.69
N ILE A 89 -16.17 4.33 -3.91
CA ILE A 89 -16.11 3.05 -4.64
C ILE A 89 -15.64 3.23 -6.08
N GLU A 90 -15.98 4.35 -6.74
CA GLU A 90 -15.53 4.63 -8.10
C GLU A 90 -14.02 4.85 -8.16
N GLU A 91 -13.45 5.50 -7.13
CA GLU A 91 -12.01 5.72 -7.02
C GLU A 91 -11.28 4.41 -6.73
N LEU A 92 -11.80 3.62 -5.78
CA LEU A 92 -11.26 2.29 -5.48
C LEU A 92 -11.31 1.39 -6.72
N THR A 93 -12.42 1.38 -7.45
CA THR A 93 -12.59 0.59 -8.68
C THR A 93 -11.58 1.00 -9.75
N ALA A 94 -11.39 2.29 -9.98
CA ALA A 94 -10.39 2.78 -10.93
C ALA A 94 -8.97 2.35 -10.54
N ILE A 95 -8.62 2.41 -9.24
CA ILE A 95 -7.33 1.92 -8.74
C ILE A 95 -7.20 0.42 -8.98
N LEU A 96 -8.23 -0.38 -8.67
CA LEU A 96 -8.22 -1.82 -8.86
C LEU A 96 -8.03 -2.20 -10.34
N GLU A 97 -8.68 -1.48 -11.26
CA GLU A 97 -8.51 -1.66 -12.70
C GLU A 97 -7.07 -1.37 -13.15
N GLU A 98 -6.48 -0.27 -12.67
CA GLU A 98 -5.08 0.06 -12.97
C GLU A 98 -4.12 -1.02 -12.43
N LEU A 99 -4.31 -1.48 -11.19
CA LEU A 99 -3.48 -2.54 -10.59
C LEU A 99 -3.62 -3.87 -11.35
N ALA A 100 -4.83 -4.20 -11.81
CA ALA A 100 -5.08 -5.38 -12.63
C ALA A 100 -4.36 -5.28 -13.98
N ILE A 101 -4.43 -4.13 -14.67
CA ILE A 101 -3.73 -3.89 -15.95
C ILE A 101 -2.21 -4.04 -15.79
N GLN A 102 -1.64 -3.57 -14.67
CA GLN A 102 -0.22 -3.68 -14.40
C GLN A 102 0.23 -5.11 -14.02
N GLY A 103 -0.71 -6.00 -13.72
CA GLY A 103 -0.43 -7.39 -13.37
C GLY A 103 -0.08 -7.60 -11.90
N VAL A 104 -0.70 -6.84 -11.00
CA VAL A 104 -0.72 -7.15 -9.55
C VAL A 104 -1.55 -8.41 -9.34
N SER A 105 -1.06 -9.33 -8.51
CA SER A 105 -1.68 -10.66 -8.32
C SER A 105 -2.58 -10.75 -7.09
N ALA A 106 -2.36 -9.92 -6.07
CA ALA A 106 -3.11 -9.97 -4.83
C ALA A 106 -3.30 -8.56 -4.25
N ILE A 107 -4.42 -8.36 -3.56
CA ILE A 107 -4.76 -7.11 -2.88
C ILE A 107 -5.36 -7.44 -1.51
N ASP A 108 -4.83 -6.81 -0.47
CA ASP A 108 -5.41 -6.84 0.87
C ASP A 108 -6.05 -5.48 1.16
N PHE A 109 -7.33 -5.47 1.53
CA PHE A 109 -7.98 -4.26 2.01
C PHE A 109 -7.60 -4.02 3.47
N CYS A 110 -7.13 -2.81 3.76
CA CYS A 110 -6.62 -2.40 5.06
C CYS A 110 -7.09 -0.97 5.44
N GLY A 111 -6.44 -0.38 6.44
CA GLY A 111 -6.80 0.91 7.03
C GLY A 111 -7.36 0.73 8.44
N GLY A 112 -8.56 1.26 8.68
CA GLY A 112 -9.35 1.04 9.90
C GLY A 112 -9.87 -0.39 10.01
N GLU A 113 -11.19 -0.56 10.08
CA GLU A 113 -11.85 -1.86 9.95
C GLU A 113 -12.48 -1.94 8.54
N PRO A 114 -11.90 -2.72 7.59
CA PRO A 114 -12.37 -2.79 6.21
C PRO A 114 -13.85 -3.12 6.07
N LEU A 115 -14.41 -3.93 6.98
CA LEU A 115 -15.82 -4.32 6.95
C LEU A 115 -16.78 -3.19 7.34
N LEU A 116 -16.28 -2.01 7.74
CA LEU A 116 -17.09 -0.81 7.98
C LEU A 116 -17.19 0.12 6.77
N HIS A 117 -16.61 -0.24 5.62
CA HIS A 117 -16.80 0.51 4.39
C HIS A 117 -18.29 0.57 4.03
N ARG A 118 -18.83 1.78 3.85
CA ARG A 118 -20.29 2.00 3.80
C ARG A 118 -20.90 1.95 2.41
N GLU A 119 -20.07 2.07 1.38
CA GLU A 119 -20.54 1.93 0.00
C GLU A 119 -20.50 0.44 -0.40
N PRO A 120 -21.60 -0.07 -0.98
CA PRO A 120 -21.76 -1.48 -1.36
C PRO A 120 -20.90 -1.89 -2.55
#